data_AF-A0A9P6BAG9-F1
#
_entry.id   AF-A0A9P6BAG9-F1
#
_cell.length_a   1.000
_cell.length_b   1.000
_cell.length_c   1.000
_cell.angle_alpha   90.00
_cell.angle_beta   90.00
_cell.angle_gamma   90.00
#
_symmetry.space_group_name_H-M   'P 1'
#
loop_
_entity.id
_entity.type
_entity.pdbx_description
1 polymer ?
#
loop_
_entity_poly.entity_id
_entity_poly.type
_entity_poly.pdbx_seq_one_letter_code
_entity_poly.pdbx_strand_id
1 'polypeptide(L)'
;MSLKQYRVDSEGITCKRGFVVRTTDLGAGPGLAETTAGDEFKPDESPIDSGTSKARLEKSLSHRPEKKDLSSISEDNFLDGTRLSFTKLQFEGANVAPALQAIQDELRRAQIGDAVDKSLQARVQTIAELQAAGTVTPPAKPDESPIDPESSRVRLEKSLLDRPDQKDLIQKNILKDSNVAPALQAAQEELKRAQLEDKLEHALLQRPNPAELVSEGILQESEAPPA
;
A
#
# COMPACT_ATOMS: atom_id res chain seq x y z
N MET A 1 -25.32 -36.04 21.88
CA MET A 1 -24.98 -34.77 22.56
C MET A 1 -24.20 -35.10 23.83
N SER A 2 -22.90 -34.81 23.87
CA SER A 2 -22.09 -35.02 25.08
C SER A 2 -21.49 -33.68 25.49
N LEU A 3 -22.09 -33.09 26.52
CA LEU A 3 -21.68 -31.81 27.10
C LEU A 3 -20.38 -32.02 27.89
N LYS A 4 -19.27 -31.46 27.41
CA LYS A 4 -18.03 -31.37 28.19
C LYS A 4 -18.23 -30.31 29.28
N GLN A 5 -18.36 -30.76 30.51
CA GLN A 5 -18.42 -29.89 31.68
C GLN A 5 -17.04 -29.25 31.91
N TYR A 6 -17.00 -27.92 31.89
CA TYR A 6 -15.88 -27.13 32.40
C TYR A 6 -16.32 -26.57 33.77
N ARG A 7 -15.52 -26.83 34.81
CA ARG A 7 -15.73 -26.25 36.14
C ARG A 7 -14.83 -25.03 36.26
N VAL A 8 -15.43 -23.88 36.55
CA VAL A 8 -14.73 -22.61 36.75
C VAL A 8 -14.61 -22.41 38.24
N ASP A 9 -13.41 -22.63 38.78
CA ASP A 9 -13.09 -22.20 40.14
C ASP A 9 -12.31 -20.88 40.06
N SER A 10 -12.36 -20.07 41.12
CA SER A 10 -11.94 -18.66 41.18
C SER A 10 -10.45 -18.37 40.93
N GLU A 11 -9.66 -19.39 40.57
CA GLU A 11 -8.21 -19.29 40.35
C GLU A 11 -7.77 -19.78 38.95
N GLY A 12 -8.71 -20.01 38.02
CA GLY A 12 -8.42 -20.23 36.60
C GLY A 12 -8.81 -21.60 36.05
N ILE A 13 -9.00 -21.65 34.72
CA ILE A 13 -9.52 -22.82 33.99
C ILE A 13 -8.38 -23.82 33.75
N THR A 14 -8.45 -25.01 34.37
CA THR A 14 -7.51 -26.11 34.08
C THR A 14 -8.12 -27.09 33.07
N CYS A 15 -7.39 -27.38 31.99
CA CYS A 15 -7.79 -28.36 30.97
C CYS A 15 -6.96 -29.65 31.12
N LYS A 16 -7.59 -30.83 30.99
CA LYS A 16 -7.03 -32.19 31.25
C LYS A 16 -5.78 -32.59 30.45
N ARG A 17 -5.21 -31.72 29.61
CA ARG A 17 -3.94 -31.94 28.92
C ARG A 17 -2.86 -31.01 29.50
N GLY A 18 -2.49 -31.25 30.76
CA GLY A 18 -1.17 -30.97 31.33
C GLY A 18 -0.51 -29.60 31.11
N PHE A 19 -1.25 -28.55 30.77
CA PHE A 19 -0.69 -27.22 30.55
C PHE A 19 -1.31 -26.25 31.55
N VAL A 20 -0.54 -25.93 32.59
CA VAL A 20 -0.89 -24.91 33.57
C VAL A 20 -0.29 -23.60 33.08
N VAL A 21 -1.14 -22.67 32.62
CA VAL A 21 -0.71 -21.28 32.42
C VAL A 21 -0.72 -20.64 33.81
N ARG A 22 0.44 -20.58 34.47
CA ARG A 22 0.59 -19.81 35.70
C ARG A 22 0.65 -18.33 35.34
N THR A 23 -0.41 -17.59 35.63
CA THR A 23 -0.36 -16.13 35.69
C THR A 23 0.18 -15.73 37.05
N THR A 24 1.49 -15.47 37.13
CA THR A 24 2.15 -14.55 38.07
C THR A 24 3.66 -14.73 37.92
N ASP A 25 4.31 -13.78 37.27
CA ASP A 25 5.66 -13.39 37.67
C ASP A 25 5.88 -11.92 37.31
N LEU A 26 5.37 -11.06 38.19
CA LEU A 26 5.85 -9.70 38.32
C LEU A 26 7.22 -9.78 39.01
N GLY A 27 8.26 -9.97 38.22
CA GLY A 27 9.65 -9.99 38.67
C GLY A 27 10.26 -8.59 38.64
N ALA A 28 10.43 -8.02 39.83
CA ALA A 28 11.16 -6.79 40.08
C ALA A 28 12.69 -7.03 40.11
N GLY A 29 13.46 -6.04 39.62
CA GLY A 29 14.83 -5.71 40.04
C GLY A 29 15.92 -5.82 38.96
N PRO A 30 17.11 -5.20 39.13
CA PRO A 30 17.54 -4.26 40.17
C PRO A 30 18.00 -2.88 39.62
N GLY A 31 18.09 -1.90 40.52
CA GLY A 31 18.57 -0.56 40.22
C GLY A 31 20.07 -0.48 39.93
N LEU A 32 20.42 0.49 39.09
CA LEU A 32 21.71 1.17 39.12
C LEU A 32 21.40 2.66 39.26
N ALA A 33 21.68 3.17 40.45
CA ALA A 33 21.93 4.58 40.66
C ALA A 33 23.36 4.85 40.19
N GLU A 34 23.55 5.86 39.34
CA GLU A 34 24.63 6.83 39.55
C GLU A 34 24.35 8.08 38.71
N THR A 35 24.49 9.20 39.40
CA THR A 35 24.23 10.56 38.97
C THR A 35 25.42 11.08 38.17
N THR A 36 25.19 11.62 36.97
CA THR A 36 26.10 12.59 36.37
C THR A 36 25.29 13.81 35.94
N ALA A 37 25.61 14.91 36.60
CA ALA A 37 25.08 16.24 36.38
C ALA A 37 25.44 16.77 34.98
N GLY A 38 24.57 17.63 34.45
CA GLY A 38 24.87 18.57 33.36
C GLY A 38 24.49 18.06 31.97
N ASP A 39 23.26 18.29 31.54
CA ASP A 39 22.98 19.43 30.67
C ASP A 39 21.46 19.63 30.60
N GLU A 40 21.01 20.78 31.08
CA GLU A 40 19.61 21.17 31.06
C GLU A 40 19.28 21.52 29.60
N PHE A 41 18.72 20.56 28.85
CA PHE A 41 18.28 20.80 27.48
C PHE A 41 17.12 21.80 27.51
N LYS A 42 17.46 23.09 27.48
CA LYS A 42 16.53 24.17 27.21
C LYS A 42 16.09 24.03 25.76
N PRO A 43 14.80 23.79 25.49
CA PRO A 43 14.31 24.02 24.14
C PRO A 43 14.48 25.52 23.88
N ASP A 44 15.35 25.88 22.94
CA ASP A 44 15.35 27.23 22.36
C ASP A 44 14.00 27.41 21.66
N GLU A 45 13.04 28.00 22.38
CA GLU A 45 11.84 28.56 21.80
C GLU A 45 12.24 29.78 20.96
N SER A 46 12.71 29.51 19.75
CA SER A 46 12.67 30.50 18.69
C SER A 46 11.19 30.74 18.33
N PRO A 47 10.74 32.00 18.22
CA PRO A 47 9.35 32.29 17.87
C PRO A 47 8.97 31.62 16.55
N ILE A 48 7.99 30.72 16.62
CA ILE A 48 7.39 30.11 15.44
C ILE A 48 6.74 31.24 14.65
N ASP A 49 7.41 31.72 13.59
CA ASP A 49 6.84 32.70 12.69
C ASP A 49 5.64 32.05 11.96
N SER A 50 4.46 32.32 12.50
CA SER A 50 3.15 31.88 11.99
C SER A 50 2.83 32.38 10.56
N GLY A 51 3.75 33.10 9.91
CA GLY A 51 3.55 33.70 8.59
C GLY A 51 3.66 32.76 7.38
N THR A 52 4.32 31.61 7.47
CA THR A 52 4.60 30.76 6.29
C THR A 52 3.60 29.63 6.04
N SER A 53 2.77 29.28 7.02
CA SER A 53 1.83 28.16 6.95
C SER A 53 0.61 28.42 6.07
N LYS A 54 0.24 29.69 5.80
CA LYS A 54 -0.92 30.03 4.96
C LYS A 54 -0.64 29.85 3.46
N ALA A 55 0.55 30.22 2.98
CA ALA A 55 0.90 30.16 1.57
C ALA A 55 1.19 28.72 1.07
N ARG A 56 1.66 27.83 1.95
CA ARG A 56 1.93 26.43 1.59
C ARG A 56 0.65 25.59 1.52
N LEU A 57 -0.35 25.91 2.33
CA LEU A 57 -1.65 25.22 2.37
C LEU A 57 -2.51 25.50 1.12
N GLU A 58 -2.45 26.72 0.57
CA GLU A 58 -3.21 27.07 -0.64
C GLU A 58 -2.68 26.38 -1.90
N LYS A 59 -1.38 26.08 -1.98
CA LYS A 59 -0.80 25.42 -3.16
C LYS A 59 -1.11 23.92 -3.25
N SER A 60 -1.36 23.27 -2.11
CA SER A 60 -1.79 21.87 -2.03
C SER A 60 -3.30 21.65 -2.22
N LEU A 61 -4.12 22.71 -2.12
CA LEU A 61 -5.58 22.61 -2.28
C LEU A 61 -6.08 22.78 -3.72
N SER A 62 -5.22 23.20 -4.66
CA SER A 62 -5.61 23.49 -6.05
C SER A 62 -5.67 22.27 -6.98
N HIS A 63 -5.22 21.09 -6.53
CA HIS A 63 -5.31 19.83 -7.29
C HIS A 63 -6.10 18.77 -6.53
N ARG A 64 -7.24 19.16 -5.95
CA ARG A 64 -8.28 18.21 -5.56
C ARG A 64 -9.08 17.91 -6.83
N PRO A 65 -9.08 16.67 -7.37
CA PRO A 65 -9.95 16.37 -8.51
C PRO A 65 -11.39 16.63 -8.08
N GLU A 66 -12.11 17.39 -8.89
CA GLU A 66 -13.53 17.65 -8.68
C GLU A 66 -14.23 16.33 -8.40
N LYS A 67 -14.98 16.30 -7.30
CA LYS A 67 -15.89 15.19 -7.04
C LYS A 67 -16.80 15.11 -8.25
N LYS A 68 -16.67 14.07 -9.07
CA LYS A 68 -17.75 13.68 -9.97
C LYS A 68 -18.98 13.52 -9.09
N ASP A 69 -19.98 14.35 -9.33
CA ASP A 69 -21.27 14.27 -8.67
C ASP A 69 -21.80 12.84 -8.81
N LEU A 70 -21.78 12.08 -7.72
CA LEU A 70 -22.39 10.76 -7.61
C LEU A 70 -23.91 10.87 -7.39
N SER A 71 -24.53 11.98 -7.77
CA SER A 71 -25.99 12.18 -7.71
C SER A 71 -26.75 11.45 -8.85
N SER A 72 -26.15 10.44 -9.46
CA SER A 72 -26.79 9.58 -10.46
C SER A 72 -26.47 8.10 -10.25
N ILE A 73 -26.37 7.66 -8.99
CA ILE A 73 -26.59 6.25 -8.65
C ILE A 73 -27.98 6.21 -8.03
N SER A 74 -28.98 5.95 -8.87
CA SER A 74 -30.30 5.54 -8.39
C SER A 74 -30.14 4.19 -7.71
N GLU A 75 -30.12 4.21 -6.37
CA GLU A 75 -30.25 3.04 -5.51
C GLU A 75 -31.68 2.50 -5.58
N ASP A 76 -32.06 1.89 -6.70
CA ASP A 76 -33.33 1.17 -6.80
C ASP A 76 -33.09 -0.14 -7.54
N ASN A 77 -32.41 -1.11 -6.89
CA ASN A 77 -32.38 -2.51 -7.35
C ASN A 77 -31.99 -3.46 -6.21
N PHE A 78 -32.61 -3.34 -5.04
CA PHE A 78 -32.63 -4.46 -4.12
C PHE A 78 -33.84 -4.39 -3.21
N LEU A 79 -34.70 -5.41 -3.36
CA LEU A 79 -35.91 -5.68 -2.59
C LEU A 79 -37.13 -4.84 -3.00
N ASP A 80 -37.84 -5.32 -4.02
CA ASP A 80 -39.27 -5.56 -3.79
C ASP A 80 -39.80 -6.70 -4.65
N GLY A 81 -40.28 -7.73 -3.97
CA GLY A 81 -40.93 -8.89 -4.56
C GLY A 81 -42.33 -8.53 -5.02
N THR A 82 -42.43 -7.70 -6.05
CA THR A 82 -43.69 -7.48 -6.77
C THR A 82 -43.77 -8.48 -7.91
N ARG A 83 -44.50 -9.55 -7.61
CA ARG A 83 -45.15 -10.45 -8.57
C ARG A 83 -45.97 -9.61 -9.54
N LEU A 84 -45.36 -9.15 -10.62
CA LEU A 84 -46.08 -8.61 -11.75
C LEU A 84 -46.80 -9.77 -12.44
N SER A 85 -48.07 -9.96 -12.06
CA SER A 85 -49.06 -10.52 -12.97
C SER A 85 -49.17 -9.56 -14.16
N PHE A 86 -48.25 -9.72 -15.11
CA PHE A 86 -48.41 -9.07 -16.39
C PHE A 86 -49.55 -9.81 -17.09
N THR A 87 -50.73 -9.22 -16.98
CA THR A 87 -51.85 -9.48 -17.88
C THR A 87 -51.28 -9.66 -19.27
N LYS A 88 -51.65 -10.78 -19.87
CA LYS A 88 -51.47 -11.11 -21.28
C LYS A 88 -51.95 -9.93 -22.13
N LEU A 89 -51.07 -8.97 -22.36
CA LEU A 89 -51.17 -8.10 -23.52
C LEU A 89 -50.90 -9.02 -24.69
N GLN A 90 -52.00 -9.44 -25.31
CA GLN A 90 -52.00 -9.73 -26.73
C GLN A 90 -51.53 -8.45 -27.42
N PHE A 91 -50.22 -8.22 -27.45
CA PHE A 91 -49.67 -7.47 -28.54
C PHE A 91 -49.71 -8.45 -29.69
N GLU A 92 -50.64 -8.20 -30.61
CA GLU A 92 -50.73 -8.90 -31.88
C GLU A 92 -49.33 -8.87 -32.49
N GLY A 93 -48.60 -9.97 -32.32
CA GLY A 93 -47.49 -10.30 -33.18
C GLY A 93 -48.10 -10.34 -34.56
N ALA A 94 -47.85 -9.28 -35.32
CA ALA A 94 -48.24 -9.15 -36.71
C ALA A 94 -48.07 -10.52 -37.35
N ASN A 95 -49.15 -11.06 -37.91
CA ASN A 95 -49.13 -12.27 -38.73
C ASN A 95 -48.27 -12.00 -39.98
N VAL A 96 -46.96 -11.92 -39.77
CA VAL A 96 -45.96 -11.94 -40.82
C VAL A 96 -45.77 -13.42 -41.09
N ALA A 97 -46.15 -13.86 -42.30
CA ALA A 97 -46.02 -15.26 -42.69
C ALA A 97 -44.62 -15.78 -42.30
N PRO A 98 -44.47 -17.02 -41.80
CA PRO A 98 -43.17 -17.55 -41.33
C PRO A 98 -42.04 -17.38 -42.35
N ALA A 99 -42.37 -17.36 -43.64
CA ALA A 99 -41.44 -17.08 -44.74
C ALA A 99 -40.89 -15.63 -44.73
N LEU A 100 -41.72 -14.63 -44.42
CA LEU A 100 -41.29 -13.23 -44.32
C LEU A 100 -40.45 -12.97 -43.06
N GLN A 101 -40.72 -13.68 -41.97
CA GLN A 101 -39.90 -13.62 -40.75
C GLN A 101 -38.48 -14.16 -40.99
N ALA A 102 -38.36 -15.28 -41.72
CA ALA A 102 -37.07 -15.87 -42.08
C ALA A 102 -36.22 -14.91 -42.93
N ILE A 103 -36.85 -14.20 -43.88
CA ILE A 103 -36.17 -13.21 -44.74
C ILE A 103 -35.69 -12.01 -43.90
N GLN A 104 -36.48 -11.56 -42.92
CA GLN A 104 -36.09 -10.47 -42.01
C GLN A 104 -34.92 -10.87 -41.09
N ASP A 105 -34.94 -12.11 -40.59
CA ASP A 105 -33.87 -12.62 -39.72
C ASP A 105 -32.57 -12.87 -40.50
N GLU A 106 -32.65 -13.31 -41.76
CA GLU A 106 -31.49 -13.45 -42.66
C GLU A 106 -30.87 -12.09 -42.98
N LEU A 107 -31.69 -11.09 -43.31
CA LEU A 107 -31.22 -9.72 -43.53
C LEU A 107 -30.58 -9.14 -42.26
N ARG A 108 -31.18 -9.33 -41.09
CA ARG A 108 -30.61 -8.90 -39.82
C ARG A 108 -29.26 -9.57 -39.55
N ARG A 109 -29.13 -10.87 -39.82
CA ARG A 109 -27.85 -11.59 -39.68
C ARG A 109 -26.79 -11.06 -40.62
N ALA A 110 -27.13 -10.80 -41.88
CA ALA A 110 -26.22 -10.20 -42.86
C ALA A 110 -25.76 -8.80 -42.41
N GLN A 111 -26.69 -7.94 -41.99
CA GLN A 111 -26.36 -6.61 -41.48
C GLN A 111 -25.48 -6.64 -40.23
N ILE A 112 -25.71 -7.62 -39.34
CA ILE A 112 -24.84 -7.82 -38.16
C ILE A 112 -23.45 -8.29 -38.60
N GLY A 113 -23.36 -9.22 -39.57
CA GLY A 113 -22.09 -9.66 -40.15
C GLY A 113 -21.29 -8.50 -40.73
N ASP A 114 -21.92 -7.70 -41.59
CA ASP A 114 -21.31 -6.51 -42.19
C ASP A 114 -20.86 -5.48 -41.13
N ALA A 115 -21.64 -5.31 -40.06
CA ALA A 115 -21.29 -4.43 -38.95
C ALA A 115 -20.07 -4.93 -38.15
N VAL A 116 -19.98 -6.24 -37.92
CA VAL A 116 -18.83 -6.87 -37.27
C VAL A 116 -17.59 -6.74 -38.15
N ASP A 117 -17.69 -7.03 -39.45
CA ASP A 117 -16.58 -6.93 -40.38
C ASP A 117 -16.08 -5.49 -40.50
N LYS A 118 -16.99 -4.51 -40.55
CA LYS A 118 -16.64 -3.09 -40.51
C LYS A 118 -15.95 -2.71 -39.19
N SER A 119 -16.41 -3.23 -38.06
CA SER A 119 -15.78 -2.99 -36.75
C SER A 119 -14.39 -3.63 -36.67
N LEU A 120 -14.22 -4.84 -37.21
CA LEU A 120 -12.93 -5.51 -37.29
C LEU A 120 -11.98 -4.75 -38.21
N GLN A 121 -12.41 -4.35 -39.40
CA GLN A 121 -11.62 -3.54 -40.34
C GLN A 121 -11.18 -2.19 -39.73
N ALA A 122 -12.08 -1.51 -39.02
CA ALA A 122 -11.73 -0.28 -38.28
C ALA A 122 -10.72 -0.53 -37.15
N ARG A 123 -10.64 -1.77 -36.64
CA ARG A 123 -9.68 -2.23 -35.63
C ARG A 123 -8.46 -2.93 -36.21
N VAL A 124 -8.30 -3.06 -37.54
CA VAL A 124 -7.09 -3.64 -38.16
C VAL A 124 -5.94 -2.65 -38.03
N GLN A 125 -5.44 -2.53 -36.80
CA GLN A 125 -4.06 -2.23 -36.48
C GLN A 125 -3.38 -3.57 -36.22
N THR A 126 -2.14 -3.73 -36.66
CA THR A 126 -1.43 -4.98 -36.37
C THR A 126 -1.21 -5.10 -34.86
N ILE A 127 -1.20 -6.33 -34.34
CA ILE A 127 -0.91 -6.57 -32.91
C ILE A 127 0.44 -5.94 -32.53
N ALA A 128 1.39 -5.86 -33.47
CA ALA A 128 2.68 -5.20 -33.32
C ALA A 128 2.57 -3.67 -33.08
N GLU A 129 1.64 -2.98 -33.75
CA GLU A 129 1.40 -1.55 -33.56
C GLU A 129 0.77 -1.26 -32.19
N LEU A 130 -0.13 -2.12 -31.73
CA LEU A 130 -0.72 -2.03 -30.38
C LEU A 130 0.29 -2.30 -29.27
N GLN A 131 1.28 -3.17 -29.54
CA GLN A 131 2.41 -3.42 -28.65
C GLN A 131 3.35 -2.23 -28.58
N ALA A 132 3.61 -1.55 -29.71
CA ALA A 132 4.44 -0.34 -29.75
C ALA A 132 3.78 0.86 -29.04
N ALA A 133 2.44 0.93 -29.05
CA ALA A 133 1.66 1.94 -28.34
C ALA A 133 1.47 1.64 -26.83
N GLY A 134 2.01 0.53 -26.31
CA GLY A 134 2.03 0.22 -24.87
C GLY A 134 0.71 -0.21 -24.25
N THR A 135 -0.34 -0.47 -25.06
CA THR A 135 -1.66 -0.91 -24.56
C THR A 135 -1.80 -2.42 -24.43
N VAL A 136 -0.90 -3.18 -25.06
CA VAL A 136 -0.87 -4.65 -25.01
C VAL A 136 0.55 -5.10 -24.70
N THR A 137 0.77 -5.66 -23.53
CA THR A 137 2.03 -6.34 -23.18
C THR A 137 2.18 -7.57 -24.09
N PRO A 138 3.39 -7.87 -24.63
CA PRO A 138 3.62 -9.14 -25.32
C PRO A 138 3.17 -10.27 -24.40
N PRO A 139 2.57 -11.37 -24.92
CA PRO A 139 2.16 -12.46 -24.07
C PRO A 139 3.42 -13.02 -23.42
N ALA A 140 3.68 -12.59 -22.17
CA ALA A 140 4.47 -13.40 -21.27
C ALA A 140 3.79 -14.76 -21.32
N LYS A 141 4.53 -15.78 -21.77
CA LYS A 141 4.06 -17.15 -21.71
C LYS A 141 3.44 -17.32 -20.31
N PRO A 142 2.17 -17.75 -20.19
CA PRO A 142 1.66 -18.07 -18.87
C PRO A 142 2.71 -18.98 -18.23
N ASP A 143 3.10 -18.68 -16.99
CA ASP A 143 4.01 -19.56 -16.27
C ASP A 143 3.24 -20.87 -16.07
N GLU A 144 3.38 -21.79 -17.03
CA GLU A 144 2.71 -23.09 -17.08
C GLU A 144 3.33 -24.07 -16.08
N SER A 145 4.02 -23.54 -15.06
CA SER A 145 4.24 -24.28 -13.83
C SER A 145 2.87 -24.68 -13.29
N PRO A 146 2.53 -25.97 -13.21
CA PRO A 146 1.29 -26.39 -12.57
C PRO A 146 1.32 -25.80 -11.15
N ILE A 147 0.28 -25.06 -10.77
CA ILE A 147 0.04 -24.69 -9.38
C ILE A 147 -0.38 -25.98 -8.67
N ASP A 148 0.58 -26.88 -8.51
CA ASP A 148 0.43 -28.05 -7.68
C ASP A 148 0.45 -27.55 -6.24
N PRO A 149 -0.66 -27.69 -5.49
CA PRO A 149 -0.73 -27.20 -4.12
C PRO A 149 0.37 -27.81 -3.25
N GLU A 150 0.86 -29.01 -3.56
CA GLU A 150 1.96 -29.63 -2.84
C GLU A 150 3.30 -28.95 -3.13
N SER A 151 3.62 -28.67 -4.40
CA SER A 151 4.82 -27.90 -4.75
C SER A 151 4.89 -26.52 -4.07
N SER A 152 3.74 -25.87 -3.89
CA SER A 152 3.63 -24.59 -3.19
C SER A 152 3.86 -24.74 -1.70
N ARG A 153 3.34 -25.81 -1.08
CA ARG A 153 3.60 -26.15 0.33
C ARG A 153 5.07 -26.40 0.59
N VAL A 154 5.73 -27.21 -0.23
CA VAL A 154 7.16 -27.52 -0.07
C VAL A 154 8.02 -26.26 -0.14
N ARG A 155 7.71 -25.32 -1.05
CA ARG A 155 8.40 -24.03 -1.14
C ARG A 155 8.16 -23.17 0.10
N LEU A 156 6.92 -23.10 0.58
CA LEU A 156 6.57 -22.34 1.78
C LEU A 156 7.25 -22.90 3.03
N GLU A 157 7.25 -24.22 3.21
CA GLU A 157 7.94 -24.88 4.32
C GLU A 157 9.43 -24.55 4.33
N LYS A 158 10.09 -24.59 3.16
CA LYS A 158 11.49 -24.18 3.03
C LYS A 158 11.69 -22.69 3.41
N SER A 159 10.84 -21.79 2.91
CA SER A 159 10.95 -20.36 3.21
C SER A 159 10.67 -20.02 4.68
N LEU A 160 9.87 -20.82 5.37
CA LEU A 160 9.62 -20.66 6.80
C LEU A 160 10.81 -21.13 7.65
N LEU A 161 11.51 -22.19 7.22
CA LEU A 161 12.75 -22.65 7.86
C LEU A 161 13.88 -21.63 7.71
N ASP A 162 14.02 -21.05 6.52
CA ASP A 162 15.07 -20.07 6.19
C ASP A 162 14.67 -18.62 6.55
N ARG A 163 13.65 -18.42 7.40
CA ARG A 163 13.12 -17.09 7.71
C ARG A 163 14.13 -16.30 8.57
N PRO A 164 14.61 -15.13 8.11
CA PRO A 164 15.55 -14.31 8.87
C PRO A 164 14.89 -13.62 10.08
N ASP A 165 15.69 -13.34 11.10
CA ASP A 165 15.26 -12.60 12.28
C ASP A 165 15.10 -11.10 11.99
N GLN A 166 14.28 -10.42 12.81
CA GLN A 166 14.06 -8.98 12.68
C GLN A 166 15.37 -8.18 12.76
N LYS A 167 16.27 -8.58 13.65
CA LYS A 167 17.58 -7.93 13.87
C LYS A 167 18.47 -8.00 12.63
N ASP A 168 18.43 -9.11 11.91
CA ASP A 168 19.20 -9.28 10.67
C ASP A 168 18.68 -8.37 9.56
N LEU A 169 17.35 -8.19 9.47
CA LEU A 169 16.72 -7.27 8.52
C LEU A 169 17.07 -5.81 8.81
N ILE A 170 17.16 -5.46 10.09
CA ILE A 170 17.62 -4.16 10.58
C ILE A 170 19.08 -3.90 10.19
N GLN A 171 19.98 -4.85 10.46
CA GLN A 171 21.40 -4.71 10.15
C GLN A 171 21.64 -4.56 8.64
N LYS A 172 20.81 -5.22 7.83
CA LYS A 172 20.82 -5.07 6.37
C LYS A 172 20.13 -3.79 5.87
N ASN A 173 19.61 -2.94 6.77
CA ASN A 173 18.85 -1.72 6.47
C ASN A 173 17.64 -1.97 5.54
N ILE A 174 17.07 -3.17 5.63
CA ILE A 174 15.82 -3.52 4.93
C ILE A 174 14.63 -3.05 5.78
N LEU A 175 14.68 -3.32 7.08
CA LEU A 175 13.73 -2.80 8.05
C LEU A 175 14.38 -1.64 8.83
N LYS A 176 13.62 -0.58 9.09
CA LYS A 176 14.10 0.56 9.88
C LYS A 176 14.00 0.28 11.37
N ASP A 177 15.01 0.70 12.13
CA ASP A 177 15.01 0.68 13.59
C ASP A 177 14.00 1.69 14.15
N SER A 178 12.75 1.26 14.26
CA SER A 178 11.68 2.08 14.81
C SER A 178 10.71 1.23 15.63
N ASN A 179 10.34 1.74 16.80
CA ASN A 179 9.28 1.17 17.64
C ASN A 179 7.89 1.72 17.27
N VAL A 180 7.77 2.38 16.11
CA VAL A 180 6.54 3.05 15.68
C VAL A 180 5.75 2.11 14.78
N ALA A 181 4.43 2.26 14.78
CA ALA A 181 3.51 1.49 13.93
C ALA A 181 3.95 1.53 12.45
N PRO A 182 3.80 0.43 11.68
CA PRO A 182 4.27 0.33 10.29
C PRO A 182 3.79 1.46 9.37
N ALA A 183 2.55 1.92 9.58
CA ALA A 183 1.95 3.00 8.79
C ALA A 183 2.67 4.36 8.95
N LEU A 184 3.38 4.60 10.05
CA LEU A 184 4.04 5.88 10.35
C LEU A 184 5.55 5.86 10.13
N GLN A 185 6.14 4.69 9.85
CA GLN A 185 7.59 4.56 9.69
C GLN A 185 8.14 5.44 8.55
N ALA A 186 7.41 5.50 7.45
CA ALA A 186 7.77 6.34 6.31
C ALA A 186 7.81 7.83 6.67
N ALA A 187 6.76 8.33 7.34
CA ALA A 187 6.70 9.72 7.78
C ALA A 187 7.79 10.06 8.82
N GLN A 188 8.10 9.10 9.71
CA GLN A 188 9.19 9.26 10.67
C GLN A 188 10.56 9.36 9.98
N GLU A 189 10.82 8.52 8.97
CA GLU A 189 12.09 8.55 8.22
C GLU A 189 12.25 9.84 7.42
N GLU A 190 11.16 10.30 6.77
CA GLU A 190 11.14 11.57 6.06
C GLU A 190 11.47 12.75 7.00
N LEU A 191 10.85 12.80 8.18
CA LEU A 191 11.14 13.82 9.17
C LEU A 191 12.58 13.74 9.68
N LYS A 192 13.07 12.54 10.01
CA LYS A 192 14.46 12.34 10.45
C LYS A 192 15.45 12.81 9.39
N ARG A 193 15.17 12.53 8.12
CA ARG A 193 16.00 12.95 7.01
C ARG A 193 16.02 14.48 6.88
N ALA A 194 14.87 15.13 6.89
CA ALA A 194 14.80 16.60 6.82
C ALA A 194 15.55 17.26 7.98
N GLN A 195 15.37 16.76 9.21
CA GLN A 195 16.10 17.27 10.38
C GLN A 195 17.62 17.08 10.25
N LEU A 196 18.07 15.98 9.65
CA LEU A 196 19.50 15.76 9.39
C LEU A 196 20.01 16.69 8.31
N GLU A 197 19.25 16.92 7.25
CA GLU A 197 19.59 17.87 6.18
C GLU A 197 19.78 19.28 6.75
N ASP A 198 18.84 19.78 7.55
CA ASP A 198 18.93 21.11 8.19
C ASP A 198 20.15 21.22 9.12
N LYS A 199 20.41 20.17 9.93
CA LYS A 199 21.56 20.13 10.84
C LYS A 199 22.89 20.12 10.08
N LEU A 200 22.95 19.36 8.99
CA LEU A 200 24.14 19.30 8.14
C LEU A 200 24.37 20.62 7.42
N GLU A 201 23.31 21.27 6.92
CA GLU A 201 23.40 22.59 6.30
C GLU A 201 24.02 23.61 7.27
N HIS A 202 23.50 23.70 8.49
CA HIS A 202 24.05 24.59 9.51
C HIS A 202 25.53 24.28 9.83
N ALA A 203 25.89 22.99 9.97
CA ALA A 203 27.26 22.59 10.23
C ALA A 203 28.22 22.91 9.06
N LEU A 204 27.73 22.84 7.82
CA LEU A 204 28.51 23.18 6.63
C LEU A 204 28.71 24.69 6.48
N LEU A 205 27.74 25.51 6.88
CA LEU A 205 27.88 26.97 6.90
C LEU A 205 28.99 27.42 7.86
N GLN A 206 29.16 26.71 8.97
CA GLN A 206 30.19 26.96 9.98
C GLN A 206 31.50 26.19 9.71
N ARG A 207 31.68 25.66 8.50
CA ARG A 207 32.88 24.89 8.16
C ARG A 207 34.12 25.80 8.23
N PRO A 208 35.13 25.47 9.08
CA PRO A 208 36.32 26.29 9.22
C PRO A 208 37.18 26.27 7.96
N ASN A 209 37.88 27.39 7.73
CA ASN A 209 38.77 27.53 6.59
C ASN A 209 40.07 26.74 6.80
N PRO A 210 40.76 26.30 5.72
CA PRO A 210 42.01 25.56 5.87
C PRO A 210 43.09 26.34 6.63
N ALA A 211 43.11 27.68 6.52
CA ALA A 211 44.04 28.53 7.28
C ALA A 211 43.79 28.46 8.81
N GLU A 212 42.53 28.37 9.23
CA GLU A 212 42.15 28.20 10.63
C GLU A 212 42.57 26.81 11.14
N LEU A 213 42.49 25.78 10.30
CA LEU A 213 42.98 24.44 10.65
C LEU A 213 44.52 24.37 10.78
N VAL A 214 45.26 25.20 10.06
CA VAL A 214 46.72 25.33 10.20
C VAL A 214 47.07 26.02 11.52
N SER A 215 46.35 27.08 11.91
CA SER A 215 46.59 27.76 13.18
C SER A 215 46.25 26.88 14.39
N GLU A 216 45.23 26.03 14.27
CA GLU A 216 44.89 25.01 15.26
C GLU A 216 45.86 23.81 15.28
N GLY A 217 46.83 23.75 14.35
CA GLY A 217 47.84 22.69 14.28
C GLY A 217 47.31 21.35 13.77
N ILE A 218 46.10 21.33 13.20
CA ILE A 218 45.47 20.13 12.63
C ILE A 218 45.99 19.88 11.20
N LEU A 219 46.19 20.95 10.42
CA LEU A 219 46.71 20.89 9.05
C LEU A 219 48.14 21.43 8.96
N GLN A 220 49.00 20.78 8.18
CA GLN A 220 50.36 21.27 7.91
C GLN A 220 50.34 22.30 6.77
N GLU A 221 51.16 23.35 6.88
CA GLU A 221 51.16 24.46 5.92
C GLU A 221 51.59 24.05 4.50
N SER A 222 52.33 22.95 4.36
CA SER A 222 52.72 22.38 3.06
C SER A 222 51.59 21.62 2.34
N GLU A 223 50.54 21.23 3.05
CA GLU A 223 49.43 20.40 2.53
C GLU A 223 48.14 21.22 2.26
N ALA A 224 48.14 22.50 2.63
CA ALA A 224 47.00 23.38 2.40
C ALA A 224 46.78 23.63 0.89
N PRO A 225 45.53 23.54 0.39
CA PRO A 225 45.24 23.86 -1.01
C PRO A 225 45.56 25.34 -1.30
N PRO A 226 46.15 25.66 -2.46
CA PRO A 226 46.43 27.05 -2.82
C PRO A 226 45.12 27.84 -2.94
N ALA A 227 45.12 29.05 -2.38
CA ALA A 227 43.99 29.98 -2.37
C ALA A 227 43.58 30.44 -3.77
#